data_AF-A0A7C7EAG7-F1
#
_entry.id   AF-A0A7C7EAG7-F1
#
_cell.length_a   1.000
_cell.length_b   1.000
_cell.length_c   1.000
_cell.angle_alpha   90.00
_cell.angle_beta   90.00
_cell.angle_gamma   90.00
#
_symmetry.space_group_name_H-M   'P 1'
#
loop_
_entity.id
_entity.type
_entity.pdbx_description
1 polymer ?
#
loop_
_entity_poly.entity_id
_entity_poly.type
_entity_poly.pdbx_seq_one_letter_code
_entity_poly.pdbx_strand_id
1 'polypeptide(L)'
;GVTIAQVDEDFKPISSTEKYFACDTLLLSIGLIPENELSKMADIKIDNVTAGPVVNHRMETTVSGIFACGNVVHVHDLVDFVTMEARLAGQGAADYLKDKMPLEKHISILSGAGISYVAPQLINPENFLNEKQNFFMRSTKPMEKARLFIESDDDLIRTKVLQHIKPSEMINIELRKEELIKKDIKSLRFFLQEEGVADGNL
;
A
#
# COMPACT_ATOMS: atom_id res chain seq x y z
N GLY A 1 23.06 2.80 -29.45
CA GLY A 1 22.14 1.66 -29.60
C GLY A 1 22.03 0.90 -28.29
N VAL A 2 21.14 -0.08 -28.22
CA VAL A 2 20.83 -0.86 -27.01
C VAL A 2 20.82 -2.34 -27.37
N THR A 3 21.34 -3.20 -26.50
CA THR A 3 21.24 -4.65 -26.62
C THR A 3 20.29 -5.17 -25.56
N ILE A 4 19.28 -5.94 -25.96
CA ILE A 4 18.38 -6.65 -25.05
C ILE A 4 18.63 -8.16 -25.15
N ALA A 5 18.35 -8.91 -24.10
CA ALA A 5 18.41 -10.37 -24.07
C ALA A 5 17.20 -10.93 -23.30
N GLN A 6 16.79 -12.15 -23.61
CA GLN A 6 15.82 -12.87 -22.78
C GLN A 6 16.47 -13.19 -21.43
N VAL A 7 15.70 -13.19 -20.35
CA VAL A 7 16.17 -13.57 -19.01
C VAL A 7 15.52 -14.88 -18.57
N ASP A 8 16.23 -15.64 -17.73
CA ASP A 8 15.70 -16.81 -17.04
C ASP A 8 14.89 -16.43 -15.78
N GLU A 9 14.46 -17.43 -15.00
CA GLU A 9 13.68 -17.26 -13.77
C GLU A 9 14.42 -16.47 -12.67
N ASP A 10 15.76 -16.43 -12.72
CA ASP A 10 16.61 -15.68 -11.80
C ASP A 10 16.96 -14.27 -12.34
N PHE A 11 16.28 -13.82 -13.39
CA PHE A 11 16.55 -12.57 -14.11
C PHE A 11 17.96 -12.49 -14.72
N LYS A 12 18.62 -13.62 -15.01
CA LYS A 12 19.92 -13.63 -15.68
C LYS A 12 19.76 -13.67 -17.20
N PRO A 13 20.54 -12.89 -17.96
CA PRO A 13 20.53 -12.94 -19.42
C PRO A 13 20.87 -14.34 -19.94
N ILE A 14 20.07 -14.84 -20.89
CA ILE A 14 20.31 -16.10 -21.58
C ILE A 14 21.25 -15.82 -22.75
N SER A 15 22.46 -16.37 -22.70
CA SER A 15 23.46 -16.24 -23.75
C SER A 15 22.89 -16.64 -25.12
N SER A 16 23.28 -15.92 -26.16
CA SER A 16 22.83 -16.10 -27.55
C SER A 16 21.40 -15.64 -27.86
N THR A 17 20.72 -15.00 -26.91
CA THR A 17 19.39 -14.37 -27.14
C THR A 17 19.48 -12.86 -27.38
N GLU A 18 20.69 -12.32 -27.46
CA GLU A 18 20.96 -10.90 -27.58
C GLU A 18 20.46 -10.34 -28.93
N LYS A 19 19.78 -9.20 -28.87
CA LYS A 19 19.36 -8.42 -30.04
C LYS A 19 19.80 -6.98 -29.88
N TYR A 20 20.57 -6.48 -30.85
CA TYR A 20 21.00 -5.10 -30.90
C TYR A 20 20.02 -4.23 -31.69
N PHE A 21 19.69 -3.06 -31.13
CA PHE A 21 18.88 -2.03 -31.74
C PHE A 21 19.72 -0.76 -31.91
N ALA A 22 19.86 -0.30 -33.15
CA ALA A 22 20.46 0.99 -33.42
C ALA A 22 19.49 2.09 -32.99
N CYS A 23 19.90 2.90 -32.01
CA CYS A 23 19.16 4.05 -31.51
C CYS A 23 20.12 5.02 -30.82
N ASP A 24 19.72 6.28 -30.76
CA ASP A 24 20.49 7.37 -30.13
C ASP A 24 19.99 7.70 -28.73
N THR A 25 18.83 7.15 -28.33
CA THR A 25 18.22 7.40 -27.01
C THR A 25 17.49 6.15 -26.52
N LEU A 26 17.62 5.88 -25.23
CA LEU A 26 16.90 4.85 -24.49
C LEU A 26 16.03 5.53 -23.43
N LEU A 27 14.72 5.30 -23.48
CA LEU A 27 13.80 5.71 -22.44
C LEU A 27 13.45 4.49 -21.58
N LEU A 28 13.84 4.53 -20.32
CA LEU A 28 13.53 3.49 -19.35
C LEU A 28 12.29 3.90 -18.55
N SER A 29 11.16 3.23 -18.79
CA SER A 29 9.96 3.34 -17.96
C SER A 29 10.05 2.37 -16.78
N ILE A 30 11.07 2.54 -15.95
CA ILE A 30 11.25 1.76 -14.72
C ILE A 30 10.34 2.33 -13.62
N GLY A 31 9.95 1.48 -12.67
CA GLY A 31 9.11 1.88 -11.55
C GLY A 31 9.74 3.01 -10.72
N LEU A 32 8.89 3.78 -10.04
CA LEU A 32 9.34 4.80 -9.10
C LEU A 32 9.80 4.13 -7.80
N ILE A 33 10.99 4.50 -7.32
CA ILE A 33 11.47 4.14 -5.98
C ILE A 33 11.40 5.40 -5.13
N PRO A 34 10.68 5.40 -4.00
CA PRO A 34 10.65 6.54 -3.09
C PRO A 34 12.06 6.89 -2.59
N GLU A 35 12.43 8.17 -2.67
CA GLU A 35 13.65 8.71 -2.07
C GLU A 35 13.32 9.18 -0.65
N ASN A 36 13.91 8.53 0.35
CA ASN A 36 13.53 8.68 1.76
C ASN A 36 14.72 8.96 2.67
N GLU A 37 15.80 9.56 2.16
CA GLU A 37 16.97 9.87 2.98
C GLU A 37 16.64 10.88 4.08
N LEU A 38 15.85 11.93 3.76
CA LEU A 38 15.36 12.88 4.76
C LEU A 38 14.50 12.21 5.83
N SER A 39 13.64 11.26 5.43
CA SER A 39 12.81 10.50 6.36
C SER A 39 13.68 9.70 7.34
N LYS A 40 14.71 9.01 6.83
CA LYS A 40 15.66 8.26 7.66
C LYS A 40 16.46 9.18 8.60
N MET A 41 16.92 10.33 8.10
CA MET A 41 17.64 11.33 8.90
C MET A 41 16.80 11.91 10.04
N ALA A 42 15.47 11.91 9.88
CA ALA A 42 14.51 12.34 10.89
C ALA A 42 14.10 11.21 11.85
N ASP A 43 14.76 10.04 11.83
CA ASP A 43 14.43 8.84 12.62
C ASP A 43 13.02 8.27 12.36
N ILE A 44 12.47 8.51 11.17
CA ILE A 44 11.18 7.95 10.76
C ILE A 44 11.37 6.48 10.37
N LYS A 45 10.51 5.61 10.91
CA LYS A 45 10.47 4.20 10.52
C LYS A 45 10.05 4.07 9.06
N ILE A 46 10.83 3.33 8.28
CA ILE A 46 10.56 3.03 6.88
C ILE A 46 9.92 1.64 6.77
N ASP A 47 8.89 1.54 5.94
CA ASP A 47 8.29 0.27 5.54
C ASP A 47 9.20 -0.44 4.52
N ASN A 48 9.51 -1.71 4.78
CA ASN A 48 10.48 -2.45 3.96
C ASN A 48 9.96 -2.79 2.56
N VAL A 49 8.64 -2.76 2.35
CA VAL A 49 8.02 -3.12 1.06
C VAL A 49 7.79 -1.87 0.22
N THR A 50 7.19 -0.82 0.79
CA THR A 50 6.98 0.42 0.05
C THR A 50 8.24 1.26 -0.08
N ALA A 51 9.25 1.02 0.77
CA ALA A 51 10.42 1.86 0.97
C ALA A 51 10.07 3.30 1.40
N GLY A 52 8.84 3.52 1.87
CA GLY A 52 8.30 4.80 2.33
C GLY A 52 8.13 4.88 3.84
N PRO A 53 7.84 6.07 4.39
CA PRO A 53 7.51 6.23 5.81
C PRO A 53 6.33 5.37 6.23
N VAL A 54 6.45 4.73 7.40
CA VAL A 54 5.30 4.15 8.10
C VAL A 54 4.43 5.30 8.60
N VAL A 55 3.16 5.29 8.21
CA VAL A 55 2.19 6.35 8.55
C VAL A 55 0.93 5.81 9.21
N ASN A 56 0.27 6.65 10.00
CA ASN A 56 -1.08 6.40 10.49
C ASN A 56 -2.16 6.91 9.51
N HIS A 57 -3.43 6.73 9.86
CA HIS A 57 -4.59 7.15 9.06
C HIS A 57 -4.71 8.67 8.81
N ARG A 58 -3.98 9.49 9.58
CA ARG A 58 -3.87 10.94 9.36
C ARG A 58 -2.60 11.32 8.61
N MET A 59 -1.86 10.33 8.09
CA MET A 59 -0.59 10.49 7.42
C MET A 59 0.56 10.98 8.34
N GLU A 60 0.39 10.88 9.66
CA GLU A 60 1.47 11.15 10.62
C GLU A 60 2.43 9.97 10.64
N THR A 61 3.73 10.27 10.60
CA THR A 61 4.79 9.26 10.64
C THR A 61 4.99 8.73 12.06
N THR A 62 5.95 7.82 12.25
CA THR A 62 6.35 7.38 13.60
C THR A 62 6.99 8.46 14.45
N VAL A 63 7.37 9.59 13.85
CA VAL A 63 7.90 10.76 14.56
C VAL A 63 6.79 11.79 14.68
N SER A 64 6.38 12.07 15.91
CA SER A 64 5.26 12.94 16.22
C SER A 64 5.43 14.33 15.60
N GLY A 65 4.36 14.83 14.97
CA GLY A 65 4.38 16.13 14.31
C GLY A 65 5.01 16.15 12.91
N ILE A 66 5.56 15.03 12.42
CA ILE A 66 6.00 14.88 11.03
C ILE A 66 4.98 14.05 10.26
N PHE A 67 4.54 14.58 9.11
CA PHE A 67 3.53 13.98 8.25
C PHE A 67 4.11 13.75 6.85
N ALA A 68 3.66 12.69 6.18
CA ALA A 68 4.13 12.30 4.85
C ALA A 68 2.96 11.83 3.98
N CYS A 69 2.90 12.24 2.71
CA CYS A 69 1.82 11.87 1.80
C CYS A 69 2.29 11.75 0.35
N GLY A 70 1.55 11.01 -0.48
CA GLY A 70 1.87 10.81 -1.88
C GLY A 70 2.98 9.80 -2.10
N ASN A 71 3.68 9.92 -3.23
CA ASN A 71 4.66 8.93 -3.70
C ASN A 71 5.84 8.67 -2.75
N VAL A 72 6.09 9.54 -1.78
CA VAL A 72 7.10 9.31 -0.73
C VAL A 72 6.70 8.17 0.21
N VAL A 73 5.39 7.96 0.44
CA VAL A 73 4.82 6.92 1.31
C VAL A 73 4.66 5.60 0.57
N HIS A 74 4.01 5.66 -0.59
CA HIS A 74 3.85 4.55 -1.53
C HIS A 74 3.48 5.12 -2.90
N VAL A 75 3.80 4.40 -3.97
CA VAL A 75 3.57 4.90 -5.34
C VAL A 75 2.10 4.80 -5.72
N HIS A 76 1.46 5.94 -5.96
CA HIS A 76 0.07 6.02 -6.41
C HIS A 76 -0.06 5.88 -7.93
N ASP A 77 -1.13 5.21 -8.36
CA ASP A 77 -1.49 5.13 -9.79
C ASP A 77 -2.17 6.40 -10.31
N LEU A 78 -2.90 7.10 -9.43
CA LEU A 78 -3.72 8.27 -9.79
C LEU A 78 -3.41 9.47 -8.89
N VAL A 79 -3.36 10.66 -9.50
CA VAL A 79 -3.13 11.94 -8.80
C VAL A 79 -4.23 12.29 -7.79
N ASP A 80 -5.45 11.77 -7.99
CA ASP A 80 -6.57 11.98 -7.08
C ASP A 80 -6.29 11.41 -5.68
N PHE A 81 -5.63 10.24 -5.61
CA PHE A 81 -5.26 9.62 -4.34
C PHE A 81 -4.13 10.38 -3.64
N VAL A 82 -3.17 10.91 -4.40
CA VAL A 82 -2.13 11.80 -3.87
C VAL A 82 -2.76 13.05 -3.24
N THR A 83 -3.73 13.64 -3.94
CA THR A 83 -4.44 14.84 -3.47
C THR A 83 -5.26 14.55 -2.20
N MET A 84 -5.89 13.38 -2.14
CA MET A 84 -6.64 12.92 -0.97
C MET A 84 -5.74 12.77 0.26
N GLU A 85 -4.61 12.08 0.12
CA GLU A 85 -3.64 11.92 1.21
C GLU A 85 -3.02 13.25 1.65
N ALA A 86 -2.72 14.15 0.70
CA ALA A 86 -2.20 15.48 1.02
C ALA A 86 -3.19 16.30 1.87
N ARG A 87 -4.49 16.21 1.57
CA ARG A 87 -5.54 16.83 2.40
C ARG A 87 -5.60 16.21 3.79
N LEU A 88 -5.50 14.88 3.89
CA LEU A 88 -5.47 14.17 5.18
C LEU A 88 -4.24 14.58 6.01
N ALA A 89 -3.06 14.64 5.40
CA ALA A 89 -1.82 15.09 6.05
C ALA A 89 -1.92 16.53 6.55
N GLY A 90 -2.44 17.44 5.70
CA GLY A 90 -2.63 18.85 6.07
C GLY A 90 -3.61 19.01 7.23
N GLN A 91 -4.74 18.29 7.20
CA GLN A 91 -5.71 18.31 8.29
C GLN A 91 -5.14 17.68 9.57
N GLY A 92 -4.44 16.55 9.44
CA GLY A 92 -3.76 15.88 10.56
C GLY A 92 -2.73 16.77 11.25
N ALA A 93 -1.94 17.51 10.48
CA ALA A 93 -0.99 18.50 11.00
C ALA A 93 -1.70 19.66 11.71
N ALA A 94 -2.80 20.17 11.15
CA ALA A 94 -3.59 21.24 11.77
C ALA A 94 -4.19 20.81 13.10
N ASP A 95 -4.70 19.57 13.19
CA ASP A 95 -5.29 19.03 14.42
C ASP A 95 -4.21 18.70 15.47
N TYR A 96 -3.06 18.21 15.03
CA TYR A 96 -1.89 18.02 15.91
C TYR A 96 -1.46 19.33 16.59
N LEU A 97 -1.42 20.44 15.85
CA LEU A 97 -1.05 21.74 16.42
C LEU A 97 -2.06 22.28 17.43
N LYS A 98 -3.34 21.90 17.33
CA LYS A 98 -4.39 22.32 18.27
C LYS A 98 -4.35 21.51 19.56
N ASP A 99 -4.38 20.20 19.44
CA ASP A 99 -4.71 19.31 20.56
C ASP A 99 -3.52 18.47 21.04
N LYS A 100 -2.36 18.54 20.36
CA LYS A 100 -1.17 17.71 20.60
C LYS A 100 -1.53 16.23 20.82
N MET A 101 -2.45 15.72 20.01
CA MET A 101 -2.96 14.35 20.17
C MET A 101 -1.79 13.36 20.12
N PRO A 102 -1.50 12.65 21.22
CA PRO A 102 -0.38 11.72 21.27
C PRO A 102 -0.66 10.48 20.41
N LEU A 103 0.42 9.77 20.08
CA LEU A 103 0.46 8.51 19.33
C LEU A 103 -0.12 7.31 20.14
N GLU A 104 -1.19 7.46 20.90
CA GLU A 104 -1.67 6.38 21.76
C GLU A 104 -2.88 5.62 21.20
N LYS A 105 -2.79 4.28 21.33
CA LYS A 105 -3.68 3.23 20.79
C LYS A 105 -3.82 3.21 19.26
N HIS A 106 -2.91 2.49 18.62
CA HIS A 106 -3.01 2.16 17.20
C HIS A 106 -3.33 0.69 17.00
N ILE A 107 -4.24 0.43 16.06
CA ILE A 107 -4.42 -0.88 15.45
C ILE A 107 -3.37 -1.03 14.35
N SER A 108 -2.65 -2.14 14.38
CA SER A 108 -1.65 -2.46 13.35
C SER A 108 -2.31 -3.05 12.11
N ILE A 109 -1.94 -2.56 10.93
CA ILE A 109 -2.41 -3.12 9.66
C ILE A 109 -1.35 -4.07 9.12
N LEU A 110 -1.76 -5.31 8.84
CA LEU A 110 -0.90 -6.40 8.42
C LEU A 110 -1.27 -6.85 7.02
N SER A 111 -0.28 -6.97 6.13
CA SER A 111 -0.43 -7.68 4.86
C SER A 111 -0.27 -9.19 5.06
N GLY A 112 -1.18 -9.96 4.47
CA GLY A 112 -1.17 -11.42 4.46
C GLY A 112 -0.95 -11.97 3.05
N ALA A 113 -1.33 -13.23 2.85
CA ALA A 113 -1.13 -13.92 1.58
C ALA A 113 -1.71 -13.13 0.39
N GLY A 114 -0.95 -13.03 -0.70
CA GLY A 114 -1.38 -12.35 -1.92
C GLY A 114 -1.31 -10.83 -1.89
N ILE A 115 -0.98 -10.20 -0.76
CA ILE A 115 -0.87 -8.74 -0.61
C ILE A 115 0.57 -8.36 -0.25
N SER A 116 1.13 -7.39 -0.95
CA SER A 116 2.51 -6.92 -0.73
C SER A 116 2.61 -5.99 0.48
N TYR A 117 1.77 -4.95 0.52
CA TYR A 117 1.67 -3.99 1.62
C TYR A 117 0.23 -3.49 1.76
N VAL A 118 -0.06 -2.83 2.88
CA VAL A 118 -1.27 -2.03 3.06
C VAL A 118 -0.89 -0.68 3.68
N ALA A 119 -1.40 0.41 3.14
CA ALA A 119 -1.24 1.76 3.66
C ALA A 119 -2.62 2.37 3.97
N PRO A 120 -2.81 3.08 5.11
CA PRO A 120 -1.81 3.32 6.17
C PRO A 120 -1.49 2.04 6.96
N GLN A 121 -0.33 2.00 7.61
CA GLN A 121 0.12 0.84 8.40
C GLN A 121 -0.44 0.86 9.83
N LEU A 122 -0.90 2.02 10.29
CA LEU A 122 -1.47 2.23 11.62
C LEU A 122 -2.79 2.96 11.50
N ILE A 123 -3.77 2.61 12.33
CA ILE A 123 -5.03 3.35 12.40
C ILE A 123 -5.48 3.54 13.84
N ASN A 124 -6.21 4.61 14.11
CA ASN A 124 -7.00 4.76 15.33
C ASN A 124 -8.44 5.17 14.91
N PRO A 125 -9.38 4.21 14.87
CA PRO A 125 -10.76 4.46 14.44
C PRO A 125 -11.48 5.58 15.20
N GLU A 126 -11.21 5.75 16.50
CA GLU A 126 -11.83 6.80 17.32
C GLU A 126 -11.50 8.19 16.77
N ASN A 127 -10.28 8.33 16.23
CA ASN A 127 -9.70 9.58 15.74
C ASN A 127 -9.70 9.67 14.21
N PHE A 128 -10.55 8.91 13.51
CA PHE A 128 -10.73 9.10 12.07
C PHE A 128 -11.28 10.50 11.77
N LEU A 129 -10.67 11.16 10.78
CA LEU A 129 -11.10 12.47 10.29
C LEU A 129 -12.44 12.42 9.52
N ASN A 130 -12.77 11.25 8.98
CA ASN A 130 -13.97 11.00 8.19
C ASN A 130 -14.66 9.71 8.65
N GLU A 131 -15.94 9.55 8.28
CA GLU A 131 -16.70 8.31 8.55
C GLU A 131 -16.12 7.06 7.85
N LYS A 132 -15.29 7.28 6.84
CA LYS A 132 -14.62 6.23 6.07
C LYS A 132 -13.11 6.44 6.05
N GLN A 133 -12.38 5.32 6.15
CA GLN A 133 -10.94 5.27 5.97
C GLN A 133 -10.60 4.45 4.73
N ASN A 134 -9.74 5.02 3.88
CA ASN A 134 -9.19 4.32 2.71
C ASN A 134 -7.99 3.46 3.11
N PHE A 135 -7.89 2.30 2.50
CA PHE A 135 -6.73 1.40 2.57
C PHE A 135 -6.28 1.07 1.16
N PHE A 136 -5.01 1.37 0.90
CA PHE A 136 -4.34 1.14 -0.37
C PHE A 136 -3.43 -0.07 -0.26
N MET A 137 -3.41 -0.93 -1.27
CA MET A 137 -2.61 -2.14 -1.27
C MET A 137 -2.29 -2.58 -2.70
N ARG A 138 -1.30 -3.45 -2.87
CA ARG A 138 -0.98 -4.09 -4.17
C ARG A 138 -0.88 -5.60 -4.02
N SER A 139 -1.30 -6.34 -5.04
CA SER A 139 -1.14 -7.79 -5.04
C SER A 139 0.32 -8.19 -5.23
N THR A 140 0.69 -9.37 -4.76
CA THR A 140 2.05 -9.93 -4.98
C THR A 140 2.19 -10.60 -6.35
N LYS A 141 1.08 -11.02 -6.96
CA LYS A 141 1.04 -11.66 -8.27
C LYS A 141 -0.25 -11.32 -9.03
N PRO A 142 -0.29 -11.50 -10.36
CA PRO A 142 -1.53 -11.42 -11.12
C PRO A 142 -2.54 -12.48 -10.67
N MET A 143 -3.83 -12.13 -10.66
CA MET A 143 -4.95 -13.04 -10.37
C MET A 143 -6.18 -12.61 -11.19
N GLU A 144 -6.83 -13.54 -11.89
CA GLU A 144 -8.04 -13.22 -12.66
C GLU A 144 -9.22 -12.89 -11.75
N LYS A 145 -9.37 -13.62 -10.65
CA LYS A 145 -10.42 -13.41 -9.66
C LYS A 145 -9.90 -13.80 -8.29
N ALA A 146 -10.10 -12.92 -7.31
CA ALA A 146 -9.78 -13.23 -5.92
C ALA A 146 -10.76 -12.56 -4.97
N ARG A 147 -10.82 -13.07 -3.76
CA ARG A 147 -11.53 -12.45 -2.65
C ARG A 147 -10.53 -11.82 -1.70
N LEU A 148 -10.70 -10.51 -1.48
CA LEU A 148 -10.05 -9.78 -0.39
C LEU A 148 -10.78 -10.08 0.90
N PHE A 149 -10.03 -10.52 1.90
CA PHE A 149 -10.48 -10.70 3.27
C PHE A 149 -9.83 -9.63 4.15
N ILE A 150 -10.62 -9.11 5.09
CA ILE A 150 -10.19 -8.17 6.13
C ILE A 150 -10.66 -8.77 7.44
N GLU A 151 -9.73 -9.25 8.25
CA GLU A 151 -10.00 -9.88 9.53
C GLU A 151 -9.32 -9.10 10.67
N SER A 152 -9.97 -9.03 11.82
CA SER A 152 -9.31 -8.68 13.07
C SER A 152 -8.70 -9.93 13.71
N ASP A 153 -8.14 -9.80 14.90
CA ASP A 153 -7.56 -10.91 15.64
C ASP A 153 -8.57 -12.07 15.87
N ASP A 154 -9.85 -11.74 16.07
CA ASP A 154 -10.91 -12.70 16.42
C ASP A 154 -12.02 -12.87 15.37
N ASP A 155 -12.18 -11.95 14.43
CA ASP A 155 -13.37 -11.88 13.58
C ASP A 155 -13.08 -11.49 12.12
N LEU A 156 -13.89 -12.02 11.20
CA LEU A 156 -13.97 -11.49 9.85
C LEU A 156 -14.73 -10.15 9.86
N ILE A 157 -14.07 -9.07 9.41
CA ILE A 157 -14.67 -7.73 9.32
C ILE A 157 -15.42 -7.57 8.00
N ARG A 158 -14.77 -7.90 6.88
CA ARG A 158 -15.33 -7.69 5.54
C ARG A 158 -14.68 -8.62 4.52
N THR A 159 -15.43 -8.94 3.46
CA THR A 159 -14.86 -9.48 2.22
C THR A 159 -15.27 -8.67 1.01
N LYS A 160 -14.46 -8.69 -0.04
CA LYS A 160 -14.76 -8.09 -1.34
C LYS A 160 -14.20 -8.95 -2.47
N VAL A 161 -15.02 -9.28 -3.45
CA VAL A 161 -14.55 -9.94 -4.68
C VAL A 161 -13.92 -8.91 -5.59
N LEU A 162 -12.75 -9.24 -6.12
CA LEU A 162 -11.95 -8.44 -7.04
C LEU A 162 -11.68 -9.26 -8.31
N GLN A 163 -11.53 -8.58 -9.45
CA GLN A 163 -11.27 -9.19 -10.75
C GLN A 163 -10.10 -8.49 -11.43
N HIS A 164 -9.39 -9.20 -12.31
CA HIS A 164 -8.26 -8.71 -13.11
C HIS A 164 -7.20 -7.98 -12.25
N ILE A 165 -6.76 -8.63 -11.19
CA ILE A 165 -5.86 -8.05 -10.19
C ILE A 165 -4.43 -8.15 -10.72
N LYS A 166 -3.69 -7.04 -10.70
CA LYS A 166 -2.29 -6.98 -11.11
C LYS A 166 -1.43 -6.28 -10.06
N PRO A 167 -0.17 -6.71 -9.86
CA PRO A 167 0.73 -6.03 -8.94
C PRO A 167 0.96 -4.55 -9.28
N SER A 168 0.94 -4.21 -10.56
CA SER A 168 1.10 -2.83 -11.06
C SER A 168 -0.11 -1.93 -10.83
N GLU A 169 -1.23 -2.47 -10.36
CA GLU A 169 -2.47 -1.72 -10.11
C GLU A 169 -2.79 -1.73 -8.61
N MET A 170 -3.17 -0.56 -8.09
CA MET A 170 -3.49 -0.36 -6.69
C MET A 170 -4.93 -0.78 -6.41
N ILE A 171 -5.09 -1.60 -5.38
CA ILE A 171 -6.39 -1.95 -4.82
C ILE A 171 -6.71 -0.90 -3.75
N ASN A 172 -7.88 -0.29 -3.83
CA ASN A 172 -8.42 0.58 -2.79
C ASN A 172 -9.69 -0.02 -2.18
N ILE A 173 -9.79 0.01 -0.85
CA ILE A 173 -11.00 -0.30 -0.11
C ILE A 173 -11.25 0.70 1.01
N GLU A 174 -12.52 1.05 1.18
CA GLU A 174 -12.98 1.89 2.28
C GLU A 174 -13.57 1.02 3.40
N LEU A 175 -13.17 1.25 4.64
CA LEU A 175 -13.87 0.75 5.84
C LEU A 175 -14.54 1.90 6.57
N ARG A 176 -15.74 1.67 7.09
CA ARG A 176 -16.46 2.64 7.92
C ARG A 176 -15.94 2.57 9.36
N LYS A 177 -15.90 3.73 10.01
CA LYS A 177 -15.54 3.89 11.43
C LYS A 177 -16.32 2.92 12.34
N GLU A 178 -17.62 2.77 12.09
CA GLU A 178 -18.54 1.90 12.83
C GLU A 178 -18.18 0.41 12.78
N GLU A 179 -17.51 -0.04 11.70
CA GLU A 179 -17.08 -1.43 11.55
C GLU A 179 -15.89 -1.77 12.47
N LEU A 180 -15.20 -0.75 12.98
CA LEU A 180 -13.94 -0.89 13.72
C LEU A 180 -14.03 -0.47 15.19
N ILE A 181 -14.89 0.49 15.55
CA ILE A 181 -14.94 1.06 16.92
C ILE A 181 -15.44 0.10 18.00
N LYS A 182 -16.37 -0.80 17.66
CA LYS A 182 -17.07 -1.61 18.68
C LYS A 182 -16.30 -2.87 19.12
N LYS A 183 -15.06 -3.01 18.66
CA LYS A 183 -14.25 -4.22 18.81
C LYS A 183 -12.91 -3.84 19.43
N ASP A 184 -12.44 -4.61 20.41
CA ASP A 184 -11.08 -4.48 20.96
C ASP A 184 -10.06 -5.09 19.98
N ILE A 185 -9.86 -4.40 18.85
CA ILE A 185 -9.00 -4.86 17.77
C ILE A 185 -7.56 -4.44 18.07
N LYS A 186 -6.62 -5.38 17.97
CA LYS A 186 -5.18 -5.08 18.05
C LYS A 186 -4.57 -4.99 16.66
N SER A 187 -5.03 -5.84 15.75
CA SER A 187 -4.56 -5.86 14.37
C SER A 187 -5.69 -6.08 13.37
N LEU A 188 -5.52 -5.54 12.16
CA LEU A 188 -6.32 -5.89 10.99
C LEU A 188 -5.41 -6.52 9.96
N ARG A 189 -5.75 -7.72 9.51
CA ARG A 189 -5.03 -8.44 8.47
C ARG A 189 -5.80 -8.44 7.17
N PHE A 190 -5.13 -8.05 6.10
CA PHE A 190 -5.66 -8.06 4.75
C PHE A 190 -4.99 -9.18 3.97
N PHE A 191 -5.75 -10.03 3.29
CA PHE A 191 -5.19 -11.06 2.41
C PHE A 191 -6.11 -11.38 1.23
N LEU A 192 -5.52 -11.89 0.16
CA LEU A 192 -6.23 -12.33 -1.05
C LEU A 192 -6.25 -13.86 -1.11
N GLN A 193 -7.42 -14.42 -1.41
CA GLN A 193 -7.59 -15.82 -1.79
C GLN A 193 -8.06 -15.87 -3.24
N GLU A 194 -7.27 -16.49 -4.12
CA GLU A 194 -7.62 -16.70 -5.51
C GLU A 194 -8.86 -17.59 -5.61
N GLU A 195 -9.89 -17.12 -6.32
CA GLU A 195 -11.08 -17.91 -6.59
C GLU A 195 -10.86 -18.54 -7.97
N GLY A 196 -10.61 -19.85 -8.00
CA GLY A 196 -10.44 -20.58 -9.26
C GLY A 196 -11.61 -20.30 -10.20
N VAL A 197 -11.30 -20.21 -11.51
CA VAL A 197 -12.30 -20.53 -12.53
C VAL A 197 -12.81 -21.90 -12.13
N ALA A 198 -14.10 -22.03 -11.80
CA ALA A 198 -14.67 -23.36 -11.54
C ALA A 198 -14.24 -24.26 -12.70
N ASP A 199 -13.60 -25.39 -12.37
CA ASP A 199 -13.29 -26.46 -13.31
C ASP A 199 -14.61 -26.94 -13.94
N GLY A 200 -15.05 -26.23 -14.96
CA GLY A 200 -16.12 -26.63 -15.85
C GLY A 200 -15.50 -27.55 -16.89
N ASN A 201 -15.24 -28.79 -16.50
CA ASN A 201 -15.19 -29.97 -17.37
C ASN A 201 -15.15 -31.24 -16.50
N LEU A 202 -16.33 -31.78 -16.23
CA LEU A 202 -16.57 -33.22 -16.10
C LEU A 202 -17.23 -33.70 -17.40
#